data_AF-M4DM39-F1
#
_entry.id   AF-M4DM39-F1
#
_cell.length_a   1.000
_cell.length_b   1.000
_cell.length_c   1.000
_cell.angle_alpha   90.00
_cell.angle_beta   90.00
_cell.angle_gamma   90.00
#
_symmetry.space_group_name_H-M   'P 1'
#
loop_
_entity.id
_entity.type
_entity.pdbx_description
1 polymer ?
#
loop_
_entity_poly.entity_id
_entity_poly.type
_entity_poly.pdbx_seq_one_letter_code
_entity_poly.pdbx_strand_id
1 'polypeptide(L)'
;MAATRRLLQRVSTAFSTVGALRSYGVIDGVGIRIRAHNYHPVPVVFSRATGTIWDSEGKRYINFLAAYSAVNQGQGHCHPKIIKALQEQVEKLTLSSRAFYNDQFPVFAERLRNMLVISMSCDNDATRGFGPLLPGNLKVDFGDADSLENIFKARSGKMLACDWEEVRPDMVILGKALGGGVIPVSAVLADKDVMLHIKPGQHGSTFGGNPLASDVAMASLDVIEKEKLVERSASHGEELRIQLNEIKKQYLKYIKEVRGRGLFNAFEFNSESLSPVSANGTLICYGPKA
;
A
#
# COMPACT_ATOMS: atom_id res chain seq x y z
N MET A 1 18.65 -28.11 55.91
CA MET A 1 18.77 -26.90 55.05
C MET A 1 19.35 -27.18 53.65
N ALA A 2 19.14 -28.36 53.04
CA ALA A 2 19.58 -28.63 51.66
C ALA A 2 18.46 -29.18 50.74
N ALA A 3 17.28 -29.50 51.28
CA ALA A 3 16.17 -30.08 50.50
C ALA A 3 15.18 -29.04 49.93
N THR A 4 15.09 -27.85 50.51
CA THR A 4 14.13 -26.81 50.08
C THR A 4 14.65 -25.90 48.97
N ARG A 5 15.97 -25.94 48.66
CA ARG A 5 16.57 -25.16 47.56
C ARG A 5 16.49 -25.84 46.18
N ARG A 6 16.20 -27.15 46.12
CA ARG A 6 16.06 -27.86 44.84
C ARG A 6 14.67 -27.78 44.20
N LEU A 7 13.65 -27.32 44.93
CA LEU A 7 12.30 -27.13 44.36
C LEU A 7 12.14 -25.77 43.66
N LEU A 8 12.88 -24.74 44.08
CA LEU A 8 12.83 -23.40 43.46
C LEU A 8 13.71 -23.27 42.21
N GLN A 9 14.66 -24.17 42.00
CA GLN A 9 15.55 -24.18 40.83
C GLN A 9 15.02 -25.04 39.65
N ARG A 10 13.86 -25.68 39.82
CA ARG A 10 13.15 -26.44 38.76
C ARG A 10 11.84 -25.79 38.29
N VAL A 11 11.56 -24.56 38.71
CA VAL A 11 10.49 -23.72 38.14
C VAL A 11 11.03 -22.72 37.10
N SER A 12 12.36 -22.65 36.90
CA SER A 12 12.97 -21.70 35.94
C SER A 12 13.36 -22.29 34.59
N THR A 13 13.01 -23.54 34.28
CA THR A 13 13.42 -24.22 33.03
C THR A 13 12.37 -25.22 32.56
N ALA A 14 11.17 -24.74 32.25
CA ALA A 14 10.21 -25.38 31.32
C ALA A 14 8.93 -24.54 31.22
N PHE A 15 9.03 -23.28 30.79
CA PHE A 15 7.90 -22.61 30.16
C PHE A 15 8.22 -22.45 28.69
N SER A 16 7.52 -23.26 27.91
CA SER A 16 7.49 -23.31 26.44
C SER A 16 7.81 -21.97 25.77
N THR A 17 8.94 -21.94 25.07
CA THR A 17 9.52 -20.81 24.35
C THR A 17 8.72 -20.32 23.13
N VAL A 18 7.42 -20.61 23.02
CA VAL A 18 6.59 -20.25 21.86
C VAL A 18 5.20 -19.68 22.26
N GLY A 19 4.86 -19.58 23.54
CA GLY A 19 3.46 -19.32 23.97
C GLY A 19 3.14 -18.02 24.71
N ALA A 20 4.12 -17.17 25.07
CA ALA A 20 3.88 -16.12 26.07
C ALA A 20 4.35 -14.70 25.68
N LEU A 21 4.17 -14.32 24.41
CA LEU A 21 4.21 -12.91 24.01
C LEU A 21 2.77 -12.40 23.89
N ARG A 22 2.16 -12.06 25.02
CA ARG A 22 0.97 -11.17 25.03
C ARG A 22 1.38 -9.77 24.56
N SER A 23 0.42 -8.94 24.15
CA SER A 23 0.57 -7.54 23.71
C SER A 23 1.71 -6.79 24.40
N TYR A 24 1.72 -6.77 25.75
CA TYR A 24 2.74 -6.12 26.58
C TYR A 24 4.17 -6.66 26.40
N GLY A 25 4.36 -7.95 26.16
CA GLY A 25 5.69 -8.53 25.93
C GLY A 25 6.27 -8.19 24.55
N VAL A 26 5.41 -7.89 23.57
CA VAL A 26 5.83 -7.46 22.22
C VAL A 26 6.13 -5.96 22.19
N ILE A 27 5.32 -5.16 22.90
CA ILE A 27 5.52 -3.71 23.01
C ILE A 27 6.69 -3.41 23.96
N ASP A 28 6.64 -3.81 25.23
CA ASP A 28 7.64 -3.40 26.23
C ASP A 28 8.80 -4.40 26.44
N GLY A 29 8.76 -5.55 25.76
CA GLY A 29 9.72 -6.64 25.92
C GLY A 29 10.75 -6.75 24.80
N VAL A 30 10.89 -7.95 24.25
CA VAL A 30 11.96 -8.32 23.29
C VAL A 30 11.91 -7.46 22.02
N GLY A 31 10.70 -7.07 21.58
CA GLY A 31 10.49 -6.34 20.33
C GLY A 31 11.14 -4.96 20.28
N ILE A 32 11.13 -4.18 21.36
CA ILE A 32 11.82 -2.87 21.40
C ILE A 32 13.32 -3.08 21.56
N ARG A 33 13.79 -4.06 22.33
CA ARG A 33 15.22 -4.18 22.68
C ARG A 33 16.14 -4.54 21.51
N ILE A 34 15.63 -5.18 20.47
CA ILE A 34 16.45 -5.73 19.36
C ILE A 34 16.24 -5.03 18.01
N ARG A 35 15.39 -4.00 17.94
CA ARG A 35 15.07 -3.29 16.68
C ARG A 35 15.56 -1.85 16.74
N ALA A 36 15.87 -1.28 15.58
CA ALA A 36 16.12 0.15 15.47
C ALA A 36 14.86 0.96 15.84
N HIS A 37 15.01 2.02 16.63
CA HIS A 37 13.91 2.85 17.12
C HIS A 37 13.63 4.03 16.18
N ASN A 38 13.42 3.74 14.90
CA ASN A 38 13.16 4.76 13.87
C ASN A 38 11.66 5.00 13.60
N TYR A 39 10.76 4.39 14.39
CA TYR A 39 9.31 4.58 14.32
C TYR A 39 8.72 4.75 15.72
N HIS A 40 7.56 5.43 15.79
CA HIS A 40 6.74 5.54 17.00
C HIS A 40 5.33 4.96 16.75
N PRO A 41 5.15 3.63 16.72
CA PRO A 41 3.89 2.99 16.35
C PRO A 41 2.78 3.25 17.37
N VAL A 42 1.53 3.21 16.92
CA VAL A 42 0.36 3.12 17.81
C VAL A 42 0.49 1.82 18.64
N PRO A 43 0.22 1.84 19.96
CA PRO A 43 0.45 0.70 20.85
C PRO A 43 -0.61 -0.39 20.69
N VAL A 44 -0.67 -1.01 19.50
CA VAL A 44 -1.55 -2.13 19.16
C VAL A 44 -0.73 -3.19 18.45
N VAL A 45 -0.89 -4.45 18.86
CA VAL A 45 -0.15 -5.60 18.30
C VAL A 45 -1.09 -6.46 17.47
N PHE A 46 -1.10 -6.27 16.15
CA PHE A 46 -1.88 -7.09 15.24
C PHE A 46 -1.32 -8.51 15.11
N SER A 47 -2.21 -9.50 15.13
CA SER A 47 -1.86 -10.93 15.10
C SER A 47 -2.48 -11.70 13.93
N ARG A 48 -3.61 -11.22 13.40
CA ARG A 48 -4.37 -11.87 12.32
C ARG A 48 -5.12 -10.84 11.50
N ALA A 49 -5.25 -11.08 10.19
CA ALA A 49 -6.06 -10.25 9.33
C ALA A 49 -6.67 -11.03 8.15
N THR A 50 -7.95 -10.76 7.86
CA THR A 50 -8.73 -11.29 6.72
C THR A 50 -9.88 -10.30 6.47
N GLY A 51 -9.67 -9.27 5.65
CA GLY A 51 -10.60 -8.11 5.57
C GLY A 51 -10.54 -7.19 6.77
N THR A 52 -10.81 -7.74 7.95
CA THR A 52 -10.68 -7.09 9.25
C THR A 52 -9.37 -7.49 9.91
N ILE A 53 -8.87 -6.70 10.88
CA ILE A 53 -7.66 -7.04 11.64
C ILE A 53 -8.04 -7.36 13.09
N TRP A 54 -7.31 -8.30 13.70
CA TRP A 54 -7.38 -8.62 15.12
C TRP A 54 -6.03 -8.39 15.80
N ASP A 55 -6.05 -7.90 17.03
CA ASP A 55 -4.85 -7.88 17.87
C ASP A 55 -4.55 -9.24 18.51
N SER A 56 -3.43 -9.32 19.22
CA SER A 56 -3.01 -10.50 19.99
C SER A 56 -3.97 -10.89 21.13
N GLU A 57 -4.90 -10.01 21.51
CA GLU A 57 -5.90 -10.25 22.56
C GLU A 57 -7.27 -10.65 21.96
N GLY A 58 -7.35 -10.74 20.63
CA GLY A 58 -8.58 -11.08 19.90
C GLY A 58 -9.52 -9.90 19.66
N LYS A 59 -9.14 -8.67 20.02
CA LYS A 59 -9.93 -7.48 19.74
C LYS A 59 -9.93 -7.18 18.25
N ARG A 60 -11.10 -6.86 17.72
CA ARG A 60 -11.34 -6.65 16.28
C ARG A 60 -11.30 -5.16 15.92
N TYR A 61 -10.68 -4.84 14.79
CA TYR A 61 -10.43 -3.48 14.31
C TYR A 61 -10.73 -3.31 12.83
N ILE A 62 -11.35 -2.17 12.47
CA ILE A 62 -11.42 -1.74 11.07
C ILE A 62 -10.13 -1.00 10.74
N ASN A 63 -9.45 -1.43 9.68
CA ASN A 63 -8.17 -0.86 9.27
C ASN A 63 -8.36 0.30 8.27
N PHE A 64 -8.43 1.53 8.79
CA PHE A 64 -8.50 2.73 7.95
C PHE A 64 -7.13 3.19 7.40
N LEU A 65 -6.02 2.59 7.86
CA LEU A 65 -4.69 2.92 7.33
C LEU A 65 -4.35 2.13 6.06
N ALA A 66 -4.85 0.90 5.96
CA ALA A 66 -4.58 0.00 4.82
C ALA A 66 -3.08 -0.12 4.48
N ALA A 67 -2.21 -0.10 5.50
CA ALA A 67 -0.75 -0.06 5.34
C ALA A 67 -0.29 1.01 4.33
N TYR A 68 -0.81 2.24 4.50
CA TYR A 68 -0.57 3.37 3.61
C TYR A 68 -1.00 3.10 2.15
N SER A 69 -2.16 2.46 2.01
CA SER A 69 -2.77 2.02 0.73
C SER A 69 -2.06 0.85 0.04
N ALA A 70 -1.35 0.00 0.78
CA ALA A 70 -0.73 -1.21 0.23
C ALA A 70 -1.69 -2.41 0.18
N VAL A 71 -2.73 -2.45 1.02
CA VAL A 71 -3.73 -3.53 1.07
C VAL A 71 -5.10 -3.04 0.57
N ASN A 72 -5.14 -2.61 -0.70
CA ASN A 72 -6.33 -2.01 -1.31
C ASN A 72 -7.35 -3.02 -1.84
N GLN A 73 -6.97 -4.28 -1.98
CA GLN A 73 -7.81 -5.34 -2.56
C GLN A 73 -9.08 -5.53 -1.74
N GLY A 74 -10.15 -6.09 -2.32
CA GLY A 74 -11.50 -5.98 -1.73
C GLY A 74 -11.60 -6.56 -0.31
N GLN A 75 -11.10 -7.78 -0.10
CA GLN A 75 -10.93 -8.36 1.24
C GLN A 75 -9.68 -7.86 1.98
N GLY A 76 -9.00 -6.83 1.48
CA GLY A 76 -7.79 -6.25 2.06
C GLY A 76 -6.70 -7.28 2.32
N HIS A 77 -6.36 -7.44 3.60
CA HIS A 77 -5.33 -8.35 4.07
C HIS A 77 -5.57 -9.80 3.66
N CYS A 78 -4.49 -10.47 3.25
CA CYS A 78 -4.45 -11.91 2.98
C CYS A 78 -5.52 -12.37 1.96
N HIS A 79 -5.72 -11.58 0.90
CA HIS A 79 -6.73 -11.88 -0.13
C HIS A 79 -6.51 -13.28 -0.74
N PRO A 80 -7.51 -14.20 -0.70
CA PRO A 80 -7.33 -15.61 -1.06
C PRO A 80 -6.74 -15.83 -2.46
N LYS A 81 -7.16 -15.04 -3.45
CA LYS A 81 -6.61 -15.14 -4.82
C LYS A 81 -5.12 -14.77 -4.90
N ILE A 82 -4.69 -13.76 -4.14
CA ILE A 82 -3.30 -13.28 -4.17
C ILE A 82 -2.40 -14.24 -3.39
N ILE A 83 -2.89 -14.74 -2.25
CA ILE A 83 -2.19 -15.77 -1.46
C ILE A 83 -2.05 -17.06 -2.27
N LYS A 84 -3.09 -17.46 -3.00
CA LYS A 84 -3.04 -18.64 -3.87
C LYS A 84 -2.00 -18.49 -4.98
N ALA A 85 -1.98 -17.34 -5.68
CA ALA A 85 -0.97 -17.05 -6.70
C ALA A 85 0.46 -17.10 -6.12
N LEU A 86 0.66 -16.50 -4.94
CA LEU A 86 1.93 -16.61 -4.23
C LEU A 86 2.30 -18.08 -3.97
N GLN A 87 1.41 -18.88 -3.38
CA GLN A 87 1.68 -20.28 -3.06
C GLN A 87 2.05 -21.09 -4.30
N GLU A 88 1.26 -20.98 -5.37
CA GLU A 88 1.47 -21.70 -6.63
C GLU A 88 2.80 -21.30 -7.31
N GLN A 89 3.18 -20.02 -7.26
CA GLN A 89 4.41 -19.56 -7.88
C GLN A 89 5.67 -19.87 -7.04
N VAL A 90 5.56 -19.89 -5.70
CA VAL A 90 6.68 -20.26 -4.80
C VAL A 90 7.11 -21.70 -5.04
N GLU A 91 6.17 -22.60 -5.33
CA GLU A 91 6.44 -24.01 -5.64
C GLU A 91 7.11 -24.22 -7.00
N LYS A 92 7.04 -23.22 -7.90
CA LYS A 92 7.60 -23.30 -9.26
C LYS A 92 8.96 -22.61 -9.37
N LEU A 93 8.98 -21.29 -9.15
CA LEU A 93 10.18 -20.47 -9.29
C LEU A 93 9.97 -19.11 -8.63
N THR A 94 10.87 -18.74 -7.73
CA THR A 94 10.81 -17.45 -7.02
C THR A 94 11.73 -16.38 -7.61
N LEU A 95 12.94 -16.76 -8.02
CA LEU A 95 13.97 -15.82 -8.45
C LEU A 95 14.92 -16.45 -9.48
N SER A 96 15.10 -15.79 -10.61
CA SER A 96 16.06 -16.15 -11.66
C SER A 96 17.20 -15.14 -11.82
N SER A 97 17.24 -14.09 -10.99
CA SER A 97 17.95 -12.82 -11.28
C SER A 97 17.48 -12.17 -12.60
N ARG A 98 18.16 -11.10 -13.01
CA ARG A 98 17.98 -10.45 -14.32
C ARG A 98 18.98 -10.93 -15.39
N ALA A 99 19.87 -11.86 -15.05
CA ALA A 99 20.78 -12.50 -15.99
C ALA A 99 20.08 -13.56 -16.85
N PHE A 100 18.98 -14.13 -16.36
CA PHE A 100 18.16 -15.11 -17.07
C PHE A 100 16.73 -14.60 -17.22
N TYR A 101 16.09 -14.97 -18.32
CA TYR A 101 14.67 -14.73 -18.51
C TYR A 101 13.84 -15.61 -17.58
N ASN A 102 12.65 -15.12 -17.22
CA ASN A 102 11.58 -15.92 -16.63
C ASN A 102 10.30 -15.69 -17.44
N ASP A 103 9.36 -16.62 -17.32
CA ASP A 103 8.11 -16.67 -18.09
C ASP A 103 7.02 -15.74 -17.55
N GLN A 104 7.11 -15.30 -16.29
CA GLN A 104 6.09 -14.45 -15.66
C GLN A 104 6.29 -12.95 -15.92
N PHE A 105 7.53 -12.46 -15.91
CA PHE A 105 7.81 -11.03 -16.01
C PHE A 105 7.33 -10.40 -17.33
N PRO A 106 7.54 -11.01 -18.52
CA PRO A 106 7.03 -10.45 -19.77
C PRO A 106 5.50 -10.31 -19.79
N VAL A 107 4.77 -11.30 -19.26
CA VAL A 107 3.31 -11.31 -19.18
C VAL A 107 2.82 -10.19 -18.26
N PHE A 108 3.47 -10.02 -17.10
CA PHE A 108 3.18 -8.92 -16.18
C PHE A 108 3.45 -7.55 -16.78
N ALA A 109 4.61 -7.36 -17.42
CA ALA A 109 4.98 -6.11 -18.05
C ALA A 109 4.01 -5.74 -19.20
N GLU A 110 3.61 -6.73 -20.01
CA GLU A 110 2.62 -6.55 -21.07
C GLU A 110 1.26 -6.14 -20.50
N ARG A 111 0.78 -6.80 -19.45
CA ARG A 111 -0.50 -6.43 -18.82
C ARG A 111 -0.47 -5.00 -18.29
N LEU A 112 0.59 -4.60 -17.57
CA LEU A 112 0.69 -3.24 -17.05
C LEU A 112 0.69 -2.19 -18.16
N ARG A 113 1.39 -2.46 -19.27
CA ARG A 113 1.38 -1.60 -20.45
C ARG A 113 -0.03 -1.49 -21.08
N ASN A 114 -0.82 -2.55 -21.06
CA ASN A 114 -2.16 -2.56 -21.68
C ASN A 114 -3.25 -1.99 -20.76
N MET A 115 -3.11 -2.15 -19.44
CA MET A 115 -4.05 -1.62 -18.45
C MET A 115 -3.94 -0.10 -18.24
N LEU A 116 -2.75 0.45 -18.44
CA LEU A 116 -2.46 1.87 -18.23
C LEU A 116 -2.17 2.52 -19.57
N VAL A 117 -2.80 3.66 -19.83
CA VAL A 117 -2.56 4.44 -21.05
C VAL A 117 -1.19 5.12 -20.95
N ILE A 118 -0.15 4.39 -21.33
CA ILE A 118 1.25 4.87 -21.33
C ILE A 118 1.76 4.95 -22.76
N SER A 119 0.89 4.88 -23.76
CA SER A 119 1.23 4.97 -25.19
C SER A 119 0.24 5.86 -25.95
N MET A 120 0.71 6.91 -26.63
CA MET A 120 0.00 7.59 -27.73
C MET A 120 0.49 7.02 -29.06
N SER A 121 1.12 5.84 -29.05
CA SER A 121 1.60 5.18 -30.26
C SER A 121 0.43 4.46 -30.93
N CYS A 122 -0.13 5.09 -31.95
CA CYS A 122 -0.85 4.43 -33.04
C CYS A 122 0.10 4.39 -34.24
N ASP A 123 0.91 3.35 -34.33
CA ASP A 123 2.08 3.33 -35.19
C ASP A 123 2.00 2.11 -36.12
N ASN A 124 1.99 2.36 -37.43
CA ASN A 124 2.25 1.35 -38.47
C ASN A 124 3.69 1.52 -39.03
N ASP A 125 4.67 1.82 -38.18
CA ASP A 125 5.98 2.48 -38.37
C ASP A 125 5.88 4.04 -38.36
N ALA A 126 5.67 4.64 -37.19
CA ALA A 126 5.38 6.05 -37.00
C ALA A 126 6.65 6.88 -36.99
N THR A 127 6.69 7.74 -37.97
CA THR A 127 6.17 9.10 -37.83
C THR A 127 6.63 9.80 -39.08
N ARG A 128 5.73 10.10 -40.00
CA ARG A 128 6.01 11.14 -41.00
C ARG A 128 4.82 12.07 -41.06
N GLY A 129 5.02 13.31 -40.64
CA GLY A 129 4.26 14.40 -41.25
C GLY A 129 3.80 15.57 -40.40
N PHE A 130 4.00 15.67 -39.08
CA PHE A 130 3.44 16.82 -38.36
C PHE A 130 4.34 17.44 -37.29
N GLY A 131 4.49 18.76 -37.41
CA GLY A 131 4.72 19.69 -36.30
C GLY A 131 3.50 20.62 -36.14
N PRO A 132 3.55 21.63 -35.24
CA PRO A 132 4.63 21.98 -34.33
C PRO A 132 4.44 21.41 -32.90
N LEU A 133 5.54 21.35 -32.14
CA LEU A 133 5.59 20.89 -30.74
C LEU A 133 4.97 21.91 -29.77
N LEU A 134 4.25 21.42 -28.76
CA LEU A 134 3.70 22.25 -27.70
C LEU A 134 4.84 22.77 -26.77
N PRO A 135 4.93 24.08 -26.50
CA PRO A 135 5.80 24.60 -25.44
C PRO A 135 5.10 24.48 -24.08
N GLY A 136 5.82 24.06 -23.03
CA GLY A 136 5.24 24.03 -21.68
C GLY A 136 5.90 23.05 -20.71
N ASN A 137 7.19 23.22 -20.42
CA ASN A 137 7.73 22.66 -19.18
C ASN A 137 7.27 23.56 -18.03
N LEU A 138 6.41 23.06 -17.14
CA LEU A 138 6.16 23.71 -15.84
C LEU A 138 7.13 23.14 -14.82
N LYS A 139 8.02 24.02 -14.34
CA LYS A 139 8.94 23.75 -13.24
C LYS A 139 8.21 24.16 -11.95
N VAL A 140 7.96 23.21 -11.05
CA VAL A 140 7.38 23.49 -9.72
C VAL A 140 8.53 23.54 -8.73
N ASP A 141 8.66 24.65 -8.02
CA ASP A 141 9.71 24.83 -7.02
C ASP A 141 9.44 24.00 -5.76
N PHE A 142 10.51 23.56 -5.11
CA PHE A 142 10.46 22.77 -3.89
C PHE A 142 9.75 23.55 -2.77
N GLY A 143 8.52 23.15 -2.42
CA GLY A 143 7.73 23.75 -1.32
C GLY A 143 6.28 24.12 -1.64
N ASP A 144 5.85 24.03 -2.91
CA ASP A 144 4.47 24.29 -3.31
C ASP A 144 3.60 23.01 -3.26
N ALA A 145 2.89 22.84 -2.13
CA ALA A 145 2.09 21.64 -1.85
C ALA A 145 0.79 21.57 -2.66
N ASP A 146 0.19 22.70 -3.04
CA ASP A 146 -1.12 22.76 -3.69
C ASP A 146 -1.04 22.25 -5.15
N SER A 147 0.09 22.52 -5.83
CA SER A 147 0.39 22.04 -7.19
C SER A 147 0.84 20.56 -7.22
N LEU A 148 1.45 20.07 -6.13
CA LEU A 148 1.93 18.70 -5.98
C LEU A 148 0.80 17.71 -5.64
N GLU A 149 -0.30 18.20 -5.03
CA GLU A 149 -1.37 17.39 -4.45
C GLU A 149 -2.20 16.61 -5.48
N ASN A 150 -2.20 17.03 -6.75
CA ASN A 150 -3.01 16.42 -7.81
C ASN A 150 -2.40 15.18 -8.48
N ILE A 151 -1.17 14.79 -8.14
CA ILE A 151 -0.38 13.97 -9.07
C ILE A 151 -0.45 12.45 -8.83
N PHE A 152 -0.95 11.90 -7.70
CA PHE A 152 -0.84 10.43 -7.51
C PHE A 152 -1.98 9.76 -6.74
N LYS A 153 -2.37 8.56 -7.21
CA LYS A 153 -2.85 7.34 -6.47
C LYS A 153 -4.10 6.64 -7.07
N ALA A 154 -3.91 5.39 -7.49
CA ALA A 154 -4.93 4.35 -7.52
C ALA A 154 -5.46 4.12 -6.09
N ARG A 155 -6.66 4.64 -5.81
CA ARG A 155 -7.42 4.64 -4.54
C ARG A 155 -8.51 5.71 -4.63
N SER A 156 -8.28 6.77 -5.41
CA SER A 156 -9.12 7.96 -5.51
C SER A 156 -10.48 7.76 -6.18
N GLY A 157 -10.80 6.57 -6.69
CA GLY A 157 -12.02 6.33 -7.47
C GLY A 157 -11.79 6.34 -8.99
N LYS A 158 -10.53 6.43 -9.43
CA LYS A 158 -10.06 6.16 -10.81
C LYS A 158 -8.90 5.16 -10.78
N MET A 159 -8.54 4.59 -11.93
CA MET A 159 -7.43 3.63 -12.05
C MET A 159 -6.10 4.32 -11.72
N LEU A 160 -5.85 5.50 -12.32
CA LEU A 160 -4.81 6.42 -11.89
C LEU A 160 -5.45 7.70 -11.37
N ALA A 161 -4.80 8.41 -10.45
CA ALA A 161 -5.34 9.68 -9.97
C ALA A 161 -5.34 10.76 -11.06
N CYS A 162 -4.38 10.74 -11.98
CA CYS A 162 -4.30 11.67 -13.10
C CYS A 162 -5.52 11.57 -14.04
N ASP A 163 -6.23 10.44 -14.08
CA ASP A 163 -7.46 10.28 -14.86
C ASP A 163 -8.60 11.21 -14.41
N TRP A 164 -8.53 11.78 -13.21
CA TRP A 164 -9.48 12.81 -12.77
C TRP A 164 -9.29 14.14 -13.48
N GLU A 165 -8.06 14.45 -13.89
CA GLU A 165 -7.67 15.70 -14.54
C GLU A 165 -7.49 15.51 -16.05
N GLU A 166 -7.82 14.32 -16.57
CA GLU A 166 -7.64 13.92 -17.98
C GLU A 166 -6.18 14.09 -18.48
N VAL A 167 -5.21 13.96 -17.56
CA VAL A 167 -3.78 14.09 -17.85
C VAL A 167 -3.15 12.73 -18.12
N ARG A 168 -2.39 12.66 -19.21
CA ARG A 168 -1.50 11.54 -19.54
C ARG A 168 -0.05 11.90 -19.13
N PRO A 169 0.54 11.22 -18.13
CA PRO A 169 1.93 11.48 -17.73
C PRO A 169 2.94 10.93 -18.74
N ASP A 170 4.09 11.60 -18.90
CA ASP A 170 5.24 11.06 -19.64
C ASP A 170 5.86 9.84 -18.93
N MET A 171 5.76 9.80 -17.60
CA MET A 171 6.22 8.71 -16.76
C MET A 171 5.24 8.44 -15.61
N VAL A 172 4.93 7.16 -15.40
CA VAL A 172 4.05 6.67 -14.33
C VAL A 172 4.86 5.82 -13.36
N ILE A 173 4.68 6.08 -12.07
CA ILE A 173 5.29 5.29 -10.99
C ILE A 173 4.18 4.60 -10.20
N LEU A 174 4.32 3.29 -10.03
CA LEU A 174 3.41 2.44 -9.28
C LEU A 174 4.15 1.71 -8.17
N GLY A 175 3.42 1.35 -7.12
CA GLY A 175 3.93 0.47 -6.08
C GLY A 175 2.85 0.10 -5.08
N LYS A 176 3.25 -0.23 -3.85
CA LYS A 176 2.33 -0.47 -2.72
C LYS A 176 1.26 -1.53 -3.05
N ALA A 177 0.06 -1.08 -3.41
CA ALA A 177 -1.08 -1.92 -3.76
C ALA A 177 -0.78 -2.89 -4.91
N LEU A 178 0.20 -2.58 -5.75
CA LEU A 178 0.59 -3.45 -6.86
C LEU A 178 0.91 -4.88 -6.38
N GLY A 179 1.61 -5.03 -5.26
CA GLY A 179 1.89 -6.34 -4.65
C GLY A 179 0.85 -6.81 -3.63
N GLY A 180 -0.28 -6.12 -3.52
CA GLY A 180 -1.41 -6.43 -2.63
C GLY A 180 -1.07 -6.54 -1.14
N GLY A 181 0.01 -5.88 -0.71
CA GLY A 181 0.52 -5.97 0.65
C GLY A 181 1.11 -7.34 1.01
N VAL A 182 1.28 -8.23 0.01
CA VAL A 182 1.84 -9.57 0.17
C VAL A 182 3.33 -9.58 -0.14
N ILE A 183 3.74 -8.91 -1.22
CA ILE A 183 5.15 -8.80 -1.62
C ILE A 183 5.46 -7.38 -2.12
N PRO A 184 6.67 -6.81 -1.88
CA PRO A 184 7.02 -5.51 -2.41
C PRO A 184 7.13 -5.53 -3.94
N VAL A 185 6.30 -4.75 -4.62
CA VAL A 185 6.34 -4.56 -6.07
C VAL A 185 6.17 -3.09 -6.40
N SER A 186 7.02 -2.57 -7.29
CA SER A 186 6.92 -1.24 -7.89
C SER A 186 7.21 -1.31 -9.39
N ALA A 187 6.67 -0.36 -10.14
CA ALA A 187 6.92 -0.24 -11.57
C ALA A 187 7.13 1.22 -11.96
N VAL A 188 7.98 1.44 -12.95
CA VAL A 188 8.16 2.71 -13.66
C VAL A 188 7.83 2.44 -15.10
N LEU A 189 6.96 3.26 -15.68
CA LEU A 189 6.48 3.11 -17.04
C LEU A 189 6.61 4.45 -17.75
N ALA A 190 7.05 4.44 -19.00
CA ALA A 190 7.17 5.62 -19.85
C ALA A 190 7.10 5.19 -21.32
N ASP A 191 6.95 6.15 -22.22
CA ASP A 191 7.06 5.92 -23.66
C ASP A 191 8.46 5.40 -24.04
N LYS A 192 8.55 4.71 -25.20
CA LYS A 192 9.78 4.02 -25.64
C LYS A 192 10.95 4.99 -25.82
N ASP A 193 10.69 6.16 -26.37
CA ASP A 193 11.69 7.21 -26.58
C ASP A 193 12.33 7.62 -25.26
N VAL A 194 11.59 7.65 -24.14
CA VAL A 194 12.16 7.85 -22.80
C VAL A 194 12.84 6.57 -22.30
N MET A 195 12.10 5.45 -22.22
CA MET A 195 12.54 4.23 -21.54
C MET A 195 13.78 3.57 -22.18
N LEU A 196 13.93 3.67 -23.51
CA LEU A 196 15.05 3.06 -24.24
C LEU A 196 16.38 3.81 -24.07
N HIS A 197 16.42 4.94 -23.34
CA HIS A 197 17.67 5.56 -22.93
C HIS A 197 18.43 4.71 -21.89
N ILE A 198 17.74 3.88 -21.10
CA ILE A 198 18.37 2.96 -20.16
C ILE A 198 18.95 1.77 -20.96
N LYS A 199 20.28 1.69 -21.02
CA LYS A 199 21.01 0.64 -21.73
C LYS A 199 21.39 -0.52 -20.81
N PRO A 200 21.63 -1.72 -21.36
CA PRO A 200 22.18 -2.84 -20.58
C PRO A 200 23.42 -2.42 -19.79
N GLY A 201 23.46 -2.77 -18.50
CA GLY A 201 24.55 -2.41 -17.58
C GLY A 201 24.38 -1.10 -16.80
N GLN A 202 23.41 -0.24 -17.15
CA GLN A 202 23.23 1.06 -16.49
C GLN A 202 22.27 1.03 -15.29
N HIS A 203 21.36 0.05 -15.26
CA HIS A 203 20.38 -0.12 -14.19
C HIS A 203 20.15 -1.60 -13.91
N GLY A 204 19.95 -1.95 -12.65
CA GLY A 204 19.78 -3.34 -12.24
C GLY A 204 19.19 -3.46 -10.85
N SER A 205 18.53 -4.59 -10.62
CA SER A 205 18.08 -5.02 -9.31
C SER A 205 17.98 -6.53 -9.32
N THR A 206 18.56 -7.20 -8.32
CA THR A 206 18.52 -8.67 -8.21
C THR A 206 17.09 -9.18 -8.17
N PHE A 207 16.21 -8.50 -7.42
CA PHE A 207 14.80 -8.88 -7.24
C PHE A 207 13.86 -8.20 -8.23
N GLY A 208 14.33 -7.20 -8.99
CA GLY A 208 13.47 -6.50 -9.95
C GLY A 208 12.99 -7.45 -11.04
N GLY A 209 11.68 -7.52 -11.28
CA GLY A 209 11.10 -8.39 -12.31
C GLY A 209 11.20 -9.90 -12.01
N ASN A 210 11.30 -10.28 -10.74
CA ASN A 210 11.27 -11.70 -10.37
C ASN A 210 9.89 -12.33 -10.64
N PRO A 211 9.82 -13.65 -10.93
CA PRO A 211 8.58 -14.30 -11.33
C PRO A 211 7.52 -14.33 -10.22
N LEU A 212 7.94 -14.48 -8.95
CA LEU A 212 7.02 -14.47 -7.81
C LEU A 212 6.27 -13.13 -7.67
N ALA A 213 6.99 -12.02 -7.70
CA ALA A 213 6.42 -10.69 -7.63
C ALA A 213 5.52 -10.40 -8.84
N SER A 214 5.91 -10.88 -10.03
CA SER A 214 5.15 -10.68 -11.26
C SER A 214 3.79 -11.39 -11.20
N ASP A 215 3.75 -12.65 -10.79
CA ASP A 215 2.50 -13.42 -10.68
C ASP A 215 1.58 -12.87 -9.55
N VAL A 216 2.16 -12.53 -8.39
CA VAL A 216 1.41 -11.90 -7.30
C VAL A 216 0.81 -10.55 -7.73
N ALA A 217 1.56 -9.75 -8.49
CA ALA A 217 1.06 -8.48 -9.01
C ALA A 217 -0.04 -8.68 -10.06
N MET A 218 0.06 -9.70 -10.91
CA MET A 218 -1.01 -10.08 -11.85
C MET A 218 -2.30 -10.43 -11.10
N ALA A 219 -2.22 -11.28 -10.07
CA ALA A 219 -3.37 -11.65 -9.24
C ALA A 219 -3.97 -10.44 -8.50
N SER A 220 -3.12 -9.52 -8.05
CA SER A 220 -3.53 -8.27 -7.41
C SER A 220 -4.32 -7.35 -8.36
N LEU A 221 -3.83 -7.13 -9.59
CA LEU A 221 -4.52 -6.36 -10.61
C LEU A 221 -5.85 -7.00 -11.02
N ASP A 222 -5.86 -8.33 -11.14
CA ASP A 222 -7.07 -9.14 -11.38
C ASP A 222 -8.17 -8.87 -10.36
N VAL A 223 -7.80 -8.74 -9.08
CA VAL A 223 -8.74 -8.46 -8.00
C VAL A 223 -9.29 -7.04 -8.12
N ILE A 224 -8.45 -6.06 -8.44
CA ILE A 224 -8.87 -4.67 -8.63
C ILE A 224 -9.94 -4.56 -9.72
N GLU A 225 -9.71 -5.20 -10.87
CA GLU A 225 -10.64 -5.17 -12.01
C GLU A 225 -11.90 -5.99 -11.74
N LYS A 226 -11.76 -7.28 -11.38
CA LYS A 226 -12.90 -8.20 -11.23
C LYS A 226 -13.85 -7.80 -10.12
N GLU A 227 -13.33 -7.18 -9.06
CA GLU A 227 -14.16 -6.72 -7.93
C GLU A 227 -14.59 -5.25 -8.04
N LYS A 228 -14.30 -4.59 -9.17
CA LYS A 228 -14.68 -3.20 -9.46
C LYS A 228 -14.29 -2.25 -8.32
N LEU A 229 -13.05 -2.40 -7.84
CA LEU A 229 -12.61 -1.71 -6.63
C LEU A 229 -12.47 -0.21 -6.82
N VAL A 230 -12.22 0.22 -8.06
CA VAL A 230 -12.14 1.63 -8.44
C VAL A 230 -13.51 2.31 -8.24
N GLU A 231 -14.55 1.73 -8.81
CA GLU A 231 -15.93 2.21 -8.74
C GLU A 231 -16.46 2.14 -7.31
N ARG A 232 -16.17 1.06 -6.60
CA ARG A 232 -16.49 0.93 -5.18
C ARG A 232 -15.79 2.00 -4.36
N SER A 233 -14.52 2.30 -4.64
CA SER A 233 -13.80 3.35 -3.91
C SER A 233 -14.41 4.73 -4.18
N ALA A 234 -14.82 5.01 -5.41
CA ALA A 234 -15.50 6.26 -5.75
C ALA A 234 -16.82 6.41 -4.97
N SER A 235 -17.68 5.40 -5.05
CA SER A 235 -19.02 5.41 -4.42
C SER A 235 -18.94 5.47 -2.89
N HIS A 236 -18.23 4.54 -2.24
CA HIS A 236 -18.12 4.54 -0.77
C HIS A 236 -17.32 5.74 -0.24
N GLY A 237 -16.37 6.24 -1.04
CA GLY A 237 -15.62 7.44 -0.72
C GLY A 237 -16.49 8.68 -0.60
N GLU A 238 -17.43 8.83 -1.53
CA GLU A 238 -18.40 9.92 -1.52
C GLU A 238 -19.35 9.81 -0.32
N GLU A 239 -19.93 8.63 -0.11
CA GLU A 239 -20.81 8.38 1.03
C GLU A 239 -20.10 8.66 2.36
N LEU A 240 -18.86 8.20 2.51
CA LEU A 240 -18.04 8.47 3.68
C LEU A 240 -17.89 10.00 3.86
N ARG A 241 -17.42 10.73 2.84
CA ARG A 241 -17.24 12.19 2.96
C ARG A 241 -18.54 12.92 3.32
N ILE A 242 -19.69 12.50 2.81
CA ILE A 242 -20.99 13.08 3.20
C ILE A 242 -21.21 12.93 4.70
N GLN A 243 -21.11 11.71 5.23
CA GLN A 243 -21.31 11.44 6.65
C GLN A 243 -20.29 12.17 7.54
N LEU A 244 -19.03 12.21 7.11
CA LEU A 244 -17.96 12.90 7.82
C LEU A 244 -18.18 14.41 7.88
N ASN A 245 -18.74 15.01 6.84
CA ASN A 245 -19.12 16.42 6.84
C ASN A 245 -20.30 16.71 7.78
N GLU A 246 -21.26 15.79 7.93
CA GLU A 246 -22.30 15.91 8.96
C GLU A 246 -21.72 15.89 10.38
N ILE A 247 -20.75 15.01 10.64
CA ILE A 247 -20.02 14.98 11.92
C ILE A 247 -19.25 16.29 12.13
N LYS A 248 -18.58 16.81 11.10
CA LYS A 248 -17.88 18.09 11.16
C LYS A 248 -18.80 19.23 11.61
N LYS A 249 -20.04 19.30 11.11
CA LYS A 249 -21.02 20.32 11.52
C LYS A 249 -21.33 20.27 13.01
N GLN A 250 -21.30 19.09 13.63
CA GLN A 250 -21.53 18.91 15.07
C GLN A 250 -20.28 19.26 15.91
N TYR A 251 -19.08 19.09 15.36
CA TYR A 251 -17.81 19.26 16.07
C TYR A 251 -16.88 20.31 15.43
N LEU A 252 -17.44 21.42 14.93
CA LEU A 252 -16.70 22.48 14.21
C LEU A 252 -15.50 23.04 14.98
N LYS A 253 -15.56 23.03 16.32
CA LYS A 253 -14.44 23.48 17.16
C LYS A 253 -13.20 22.58 17.02
N TYR A 254 -13.40 21.29 16.80
CA TYR A 254 -12.35 20.28 16.77
C TYR A 254 -11.96 19.87 15.35
N ILE A 255 -12.90 19.92 14.40
CA ILE A 255 -12.69 19.46 13.03
C ILE A 255 -12.59 20.68 12.10
N LYS A 256 -11.38 20.93 11.61
CA LYS A 256 -11.08 22.00 10.66
C LYS A 256 -11.58 21.63 9.26
N GLU A 257 -11.26 20.43 8.79
CA GLU A 257 -11.54 20.04 7.41
C GLU A 257 -11.78 18.53 7.22
N VAL A 258 -12.61 18.21 6.23
CA VAL A 258 -12.75 16.87 5.66
C VAL A 258 -12.44 16.99 4.17
N ARG A 259 -11.40 16.30 3.70
CA ARG A 259 -10.99 16.32 2.28
C ARG A 259 -10.58 14.93 1.80
N GLY A 260 -10.67 14.72 0.49
CA GLY A 260 -10.25 13.46 -0.13
C GLY A 260 -10.95 13.14 -1.44
N ARG A 261 -10.48 12.09 -2.11
CA ARG A 261 -11.10 11.50 -3.30
C ARG A 261 -11.18 9.99 -3.14
N GLY A 262 -12.28 9.38 -3.59
CA GLY A 262 -12.56 7.96 -3.34
C GLY A 262 -12.43 7.62 -1.85
N LEU A 263 -11.86 6.48 -1.50
CA LEU A 263 -11.57 6.11 -0.11
C LEU A 263 -10.19 6.62 0.39
N PHE A 264 -9.57 7.59 -0.27
CA PHE A 264 -8.41 8.32 0.24
C PHE A 264 -8.89 9.63 0.87
N ASN A 265 -9.21 9.59 2.16
CA ASN A 265 -9.79 10.72 2.88
C ASN A 265 -8.96 11.06 4.12
N ALA A 266 -8.98 12.34 4.49
CA ALA A 266 -8.31 12.87 5.66
C ALA A 266 -9.27 13.72 6.48
N PHE A 267 -9.07 13.68 7.79
CA PHE A 267 -9.65 14.60 8.77
C PHE A 267 -8.55 15.51 9.29
N GLU A 268 -8.72 16.80 9.10
CA GLU A 268 -7.86 17.78 9.74
C GLU A 268 -8.52 18.28 11.02
N PHE A 269 -7.82 18.11 12.13
CA PHE A 269 -8.26 18.62 13.41
C PHE A 269 -7.65 19.98 13.72
N ASN A 270 -8.34 20.77 14.55
CA ASN A 270 -7.83 22.04 15.04
C ASN A 270 -6.79 21.81 16.17
N SER A 271 -5.51 22.07 15.86
CA SER A 271 -4.36 21.79 16.75
C SER A 271 -4.37 22.59 18.05
N GLU A 272 -4.92 23.81 18.05
CA GLU A 272 -5.04 24.64 19.26
C GLU A 272 -5.95 24.01 20.32
N SER A 273 -6.90 23.18 19.88
CA SER A 273 -7.86 22.50 20.76
C SER A 273 -7.40 21.12 21.25
N LEU A 274 -6.26 20.62 20.77
CA LEU A 274 -5.83 19.22 20.94
C LEU A 274 -4.41 19.04 21.51
N SER A 275 -3.77 20.09 22.01
CA SER A 275 -2.44 19.94 22.62
C SER A 275 -2.50 19.27 24.01
N PRO A 276 -1.62 18.29 24.34
CA PRO A 276 -0.58 17.68 23.52
C PRO A 276 -0.96 16.23 23.17
N VAL A 277 -1.92 16.02 22.26
CA VAL A 277 -2.10 14.70 21.66
C VAL A 277 -1.04 14.56 20.57
N SER A 278 -0.03 13.73 20.82
CA SER A 278 0.95 13.32 19.82
C SER A 278 0.21 12.92 18.55
N ALA A 279 0.48 13.63 17.45
CA ALA A 279 -0.18 13.47 16.16
C ALA A 279 0.19 12.13 15.51
N ASN A 280 -0.25 11.01 16.10
CA ASN A 280 -0.31 9.71 15.48
C ASN A 280 -1.77 9.45 15.09
N GLY A 281 -2.29 10.30 14.19
CA GLY A 281 -3.68 10.34 13.73
C GLY A 281 -4.07 9.15 12.84
N THR A 282 -3.80 7.93 13.27
CA THR A 282 -4.44 6.75 12.67
C THR A 282 -5.76 6.53 13.38
N LEU A 283 -6.88 6.90 12.76
CA LEU A 283 -8.20 6.53 13.24
C LEU A 283 -8.34 5.01 13.17
N ILE A 284 -8.32 4.34 14.32
CA ILE A 284 -8.70 2.94 14.43
C ILE A 284 -10.11 2.92 15.04
N CYS A 285 -11.14 2.76 14.21
CA CYS A 285 -12.52 2.67 14.70
C CYS A 285 -12.75 1.32 15.40
N TYR A 286 -13.22 1.37 16.65
CA TYR A 286 -13.68 0.20 17.39
C TYR A 286 -15.03 -0.27 16.86
N GLY A 287 -15.15 -1.54 16.51
CA GLY A 287 -16.46 -2.15 16.23
C GLY A 287 -17.23 -2.40 17.54
N PRO A 288 -18.58 -2.45 17.51
CA PRO A 288 -19.37 -2.82 18.67
C PRO A 288 -18.98 -4.24 19.15
N LYS A 289 -18.92 -4.42 20.47
CA LYS A 289 -18.89 -5.76 21.07
C LYS A 289 -20.21 -6.44 20.68
N ALA A 290 -20.10 -7.62 20.07
CA ALA A 290 -21.24 -8.52 19.90
C ALA A 290 -21.76 -8.96 21.27
#